data_AF-A0AAX3Y7M9-F1
#
_entry.id   AF-A0AAX3Y7M9-F1
#
_cell.length_a   1.000
_cell.length_b   1.000
_cell.length_c   1.000
_cell.angle_alpha   90.00
_cell.angle_beta   90.00
_cell.angle_gamma   90.00
#
_symmetry.space_group_name_H-M   'P 1'
#
loop_
_entity.id
_entity.type
_entity.pdbx_description
1 polymer ?
#
loop_
_entity_poly.entity_id
_entity_poly.type
_entity_poly.pdbx_seq_one_letter_code
_entity_poly.pdbx_strand_id
1 'polypeptide(L)'
;MELGYARVSTSKQDLARQIDALTKAGIDPANIYVDKKSGVATERPGLQALLGYAREGDVIVVHTLDRLGRTVRDTLNLIHDLHQRGIGFRNLADPFRIDSTNPDDPMGQLAVVLLALFGQMERTYAVERAAHARAVATETGRRTGRPSVVTDAQLAYATQLRDGGATIAEITAKTGLTRSTLYRHLPPRPEARLTADTTAPASGKDAPTPVSVPSSPAAGPSACPTCGYEPTARRDLVPHRADLATVWLHLDDRGPLHEARTERAAPRSWSSSQRRSVD
;
A
#
# COMPACT_ATOMS: atom_id res chain seq x y z
N MET A 1 17.98 3.37 -26.95
CA MET A 1 17.15 3.24 -28.17
C MET A 1 15.77 3.83 -27.91
N GLU A 2 15.03 4.31 -28.92
CA GLU A 2 13.65 4.79 -28.73
C GLU A 2 12.62 3.70 -29.07
N LEU A 3 11.67 3.48 -28.16
CA LEU A 3 10.61 2.48 -28.26
C LEU A 3 9.25 3.17 -28.27
N GLY A 4 8.42 2.89 -29.27
CA GLY A 4 7.10 3.50 -29.40
C GLY A 4 6.02 2.68 -28.72
N TYR A 5 5.07 3.34 -28.05
CA TYR A 5 3.88 2.68 -27.52
C TYR A 5 2.59 3.39 -27.91
N ALA A 6 1.64 2.63 -28.47
CA ALA A 6 0.33 3.12 -28.87
C ALA A 6 -0.80 2.26 -28.30
N ARG A 7 -1.91 2.90 -27.91
CA ARG A 7 -3.07 2.22 -27.31
C ARG A 7 -4.38 2.82 -27.81
N VAL A 8 -5.34 1.97 -28.16
CA VAL A 8 -6.68 2.41 -28.58
C VAL A 8 -7.80 1.61 -27.95
N SER A 9 -8.94 2.29 -27.69
CA SER A 9 -10.13 1.65 -27.12
C SER A 9 -11.08 1.04 -28.14
N THR A 10 -11.17 1.58 -29.35
CA THR A 10 -12.20 1.16 -30.34
C THR A 10 -11.94 1.62 -31.78
N SER A 11 -11.28 2.77 -32.01
CA SER A 11 -11.12 3.33 -33.36
C SER A 11 -9.81 2.91 -34.03
N LYS A 12 -9.91 2.34 -35.25
CA LYS A 12 -8.74 2.07 -36.12
C LYS A 12 -8.06 3.37 -36.59
N GLN A 13 -8.80 4.46 -36.73
CA GLN A 13 -8.27 5.75 -37.19
C GLN A 13 -7.38 6.42 -36.12
N ASP A 14 -7.75 6.31 -34.85
CA ASP A 14 -6.94 6.83 -33.73
C ASP A 14 -5.59 6.10 -33.64
N LEU A 15 -5.58 4.78 -33.88
CA LEU A 15 -4.36 3.99 -33.85
C LEU A 15 -3.40 4.40 -34.97
N ALA A 16 -3.92 4.57 -36.18
CA ALA A 16 -3.13 5.01 -37.32
C ALA A 16 -2.49 6.39 -37.05
N ARG A 17 -3.24 7.32 -36.43
CA ARG A 17 -2.73 8.65 -36.05
C ARG A 17 -1.59 8.56 -35.03
N GLN A 18 -1.72 7.68 -34.03
CA GLN A 18 -0.68 7.49 -33.03
C GLN A 18 0.58 6.89 -33.63
N ILE A 19 0.44 5.86 -34.46
CA ILE A 19 1.59 5.23 -35.14
C ILE A 19 2.27 6.25 -36.05
N ASP A 20 1.52 6.98 -36.86
CA ASP A 20 2.07 8.03 -37.74
C ASP A 20 2.85 9.10 -36.94
N ALA A 21 2.32 9.52 -35.77
CA ALA A 21 3.04 10.45 -34.90
C ALA A 21 4.35 9.87 -34.34
N LEU A 22 4.37 8.59 -33.96
CA LEU A 22 5.56 7.89 -33.48
C LEU A 22 6.60 7.70 -34.60
N THR A 23 6.17 7.31 -35.79
CA THR A 23 7.03 7.18 -36.97
C THR A 23 7.61 8.54 -37.36
N LYS A 24 6.82 9.62 -37.32
CA LYS A 24 7.28 11.00 -37.55
C LYS A 24 8.28 11.48 -36.50
N ALA A 25 8.23 10.93 -35.29
CA ALA A 25 9.22 11.19 -34.25
C ALA A 25 10.55 10.42 -34.48
N GLY A 26 10.65 9.60 -35.54
CA GLY A 26 11.87 8.87 -35.90
C GLY A 26 11.97 7.46 -35.32
N ILE A 27 10.88 6.93 -34.74
CA ILE A 27 10.86 5.59 -34.16
C ILE A 27 10.65 4.56 -35.28
N ASP A 28 11.51 3.55 -35.32
CA ASP A 28 11.40 2.42 -36.26
C ASP A 28 10.04 1.71 -36.05
N PRO A 29 9.24 1.48 -37.10
CA PRO A 29 8.00 0.70 -37.00
C PRO A 29 8.15 -0.67 -36.30
N ALA A 30 9.31 -1.31 -36.38
CA ALA A 30 9.60 -2.57 -35.70
C ALA A 30 9.66 -2.43 -34.17
N ASN A 31 9.94 -1.22 -33.67
CA ASN A 31 10.04 -0.88 -32.25
C ASN A 31 8.74 -0.23 -31.72
N ILE A 32 7.65 -0.25 -32.48
CA ILE A 32 6.35 0.27 -32.06
C ILE A 32 5.47 -0.87 -31.55
N TYR A 33 5.16 -0.82 -30.26
CA TYR A 33 4.29 -1.77 -29.59
C TYR A 33 2.88 -1.23 -29.47
N VAL A 34 1.89 -2.08 -29.71
CA VAL A 34 0.49 -1.67 -29.82
C VAL A 34 -0.40 -2.54 -28.95
N ASP A 35 -1.27 -1.90 -28.18
CA ASP A 35 -2.39 -2.58 -27.52
C ASP A 35 -3.75 -2.09 -28.06
N LYS A 36 -4.63 -3.05 -28.38
CA LYS A 36 -6.03 -2.78 -28.72
C LYS A 36 -6.91 -3.22 -27.55
N LYS A 37 -7.71 -2.31 -27.01
CA LYS A 37 -8.70 -2.62 -25.97
C LYS A 37 -9.88 -3.35 -26.63
N SER A 38 -9.87 -4.68 -26.65
CA SER A 38 -11.09 -5.45 -26.95
C SER A 38 -11.80 -5.76 -25.63
N GLY A 39 -12.78 -4.95 -25.24
CA GLY A 39 -13.62 -5.21 -24.08
C GLY A 39 -12.87 -5.35 -22.74
N VAL A 40 -13.43 -6.15 -21.83
CA VAL A 40 -13.03 -6.34 -20.41
C VAL A 40 -11.63 -6.97 -20.23
N ALA A 41 -10.86 -7.16 -21.30
CA ALA A 41 -9.53 -7.76 -21.22
C ALA A 41 -8.56 -6.87 -20.42
N THR A 42 -8.08 -7.42 -19.30
CA THR A 42 -7.13 -6.77 -18.38
C THR A 42 -5.70 -6.78 -18.92
N GLU A 43 -5.41 -7.69 -19.84
CA GLU A 43 -4.05 -7.91 -20.32
C GLU A 43 -3.60 -6.89 -21.36
N ARG A 44 -2.32 -6.51 -21.28
CA ARG A 44 -1.63 -5.53 -22.14
C ARG A 44 -0.37 -6.18 -22.70
N PRO A 45 -0.51 -7.16 -23.60
CA PRO A 45 0.62 -7.91 -24.13
C PRO A 45 1.61 -6.98 -24.85
N GLY A 46 1.14 -5.92 -25.52
CA GLY A 46 2.00 -4.95 -26.19
C GLY A 46 2.88 -4.18 -25.20
N LEU A 47 2.29 -3.65 -24.12
CA LEU A 47 3.07 -2.99 -23.08
C LEU A 47 4.03 -3.96 -22.38
N GLN A 48 3.59 -5.18 -22.07
CA GLN A 48 4.44 -6.16 -21.40
C GLN A 48 5.64 -6.56 -22.27
N ALA A 49 5.43 -6.78 -23.57
CA ALA A 49 6.50 -7.07 -24.51
C ALA A 49 7.51 -5.90 -24.60
N LEU A 50 7.01 -4.66 -24.65
CA LEU A 50 7.84 -3.46 -24.63
C LEU A 50 8.68 -3.39 -23.35
N LEU A 51 8.08 -3.59 -22.18
CA LEU A 51 8.78 -3.56 -20.90
C LEU A 51 9.78 -4.70 -20.75
N GLY A 52 9.52 -5.87 -21.35
CA GLY A 52 10.46 -6.98 -21.37
C GLY A 52 11.63 -6.77 -22.33
N TYR A 53 11.44 -5.99 -23.39
CA TYR A 53 12.49 -5.64 -24.34
C TYR A 53 13.37 -4.48 -23.85
N ALA A 54 12.75 -3.48 -23.22
CA ALA A 54 13.41 -2.24 -22.80
C ALA A 54 14.54 -2.48 -21.79
N ARG A 55 15.69 -1.84 -22.07
CA ARG A 55 16.91 -1.89 -21.26
C ARG A 55 17.28 -0.51 -20.74
N GLU A 56 18.19 -0.47 -19.78
CA GLU A 56 18.78 0.77 -19.30
C GLU A 56 19.33 1.62 -20.46
N GLY A 57 19.01 2.92 -20.45
CA GLY A 57 19.36 3.86 -21.52
C GLY A 57 18.38 3.88 -22.70
N ASP A 58 17.34 3.04 -22.71
CA ASP A 58 16.23 3.15 -23.66
C ASP A 58 15.24 4.24 -23.25
N VAL A 59 14.46 4.71 -24.21
CA VAL A 59 13.45 5.75 -24.02
C VAL A 59 12.12 5.26 -24.56
N ILE A 60 11.11 5.26 -23.73
CA ILE A 60 9.75 4.90 -24.12
C ILE A 60 9.01 6.17 -24.52
N VAL A 61 8.52 6.17 -25.75
CA VAL A 61 7.84 7.30 -26.37
C VAL A 61 6.37 6.98 -26.59
N VAL A 62 5.49 7.87 -26.14
CA VAL A 62 4.05 7.76 -26.33
C VAL A 62 3.49 9.01 -27.02
N HIS A 63 2.35 8.86 -27.71
CA HIS A 63 1.68 10.03 -28.29
C HIS A 63 1.17 10.98 -27.20
N THR A 64 0.43 10.45 -26.23
CA THR A 64 -0.17 11.17 -25.10
C THR A 64 -0.11 10.32 -23.82
N LEU A 65 -0.11 10.96 -22.65
CA LEU A 65 0.10 10.32 -21.34
C LEU A 65 -1.03 9.33 -20.96
N ASP A 66 -2.25 9.57 -21.43
CA ASP A 66 -3.41 8.68 -21.24
C ASP A 66 -3.21 7.31 -21.93
N ARG A 67 -2.25 7.21 -22.86
CA ARG A 67 -1.94 5.94 -23.53
C ARG A 67 -1.12 5.03 -22.64
N LEU A 68 -0.29 5.58 -21.75
CA LEU A 68 0.63 4.83 -20.92
C LEU A 68 -0.08 4.00 -19.82
N GLY A 69 -1.07 4.55 -19.14
CA GLY A 69 -1.82 3.87 -18.06
C GLY A 69 -3.33 3.82 -18.27
N ARG A 70 -4.03 3.09 -17.39
CA ARG A 70 -5.51 3.08 -17.34
C ARG A 70 -6.04 4.13 -16.37
N THR A 71 -5.29 4.35 -15.30
CA THR A 71 -5.51 5.37 -14.28
C THR A 71 -4.26 6.22 -14.15
N VAL A 72 -4.40 7.40 -13.53
CA VAL A 72 -3.26 8.28 -13.23
C VAL A 72 -2.23 7.55 -12.36
N ARG A 73 -2.69 6.78 -11.37
CA ARG A 73 -1.83 5.91 -10.53
C ARG A 73 -1.05 4.88 -11.35
N ASP A 74 -1.71 4.19 -12.28
CA ASP A 74 -1.02 3.17 -13.09
C ASP A 74 0.08 3.80 -13.95
N THR A 75 -0.23 4.95 -14.57
CA THR A 75 0.75 5.73 -15.34
C THR A 75 1.95 6.10 -14.46
N LEU A 76 1.68 6.53 -13.22
CA LEU A 76 2.71 6.97 -12.29
C LEU A 76 3.64 5.88 -11.80
N ASN A 77 3.05 4.77 -11.36
CA ASN A 77 3.82 3.61 -10.94
C ASN A 77 4.71 3.13 -12.08
N LEU A 78 4.21 3.18 -13.32
CA LEU A 78 4.99 2.80 -14.48
C LEU A 78 6.15 3.77 -14.75
N ILE A 79 5.91 5.09 -14.73
CA ILE A 79 7.00 6.08 -14.89
C ILE A 79 8.06 5.91 -13.80
N HIS A 80 7.65 5.64 -12.57
CA HIS A 80 8.57 5.38 -11.46
C HIS A 80 9.39 4.10 -11.67
N ASP A 81 8.76 3.00 -12.09
CA ASP A 81 9.45 1.75 -12.42
C ASP A 81 10.47 1.94 -13.55
N LEU A 82 10.10 2.67 -14.60
CA LEU A 82 11.00 3.01 -15.70
C LEU A 82 12.21 3.80 -15.21
N HIS A 83 11.99 4.81 -14.37
CA HIS A 83 13.07 5.60 -13.79
C HIS A 83 14.01 4.74 -12.94
N GLN A 84 13.50 3.86 -12.08
CA GLN A 84 14.32 2.95 -11.27
C GLN A 84 15.17 2.00 -12.14
N ARG A 85 14.68 1.66 -13.33
CA ARG A 85 15.36 0.82 -14.32
C ARG A 85 16.31 1.59 -15.24
N GLY A 86 16.46 2.90 -15.04
CA GLY A 86 17.25 3.77 -15.92
C GLY A 86 16.68 3.89 -17.34
N ILE A 87 15.37 3.70 -17.50
CA ILE A 87 14.64 3.83 -18.76
C ILE A 87 13.97 5.20 -18.79
N GLY A 88 14.21 5.95 -19.85
CA GLY A 88 13.60 7.24 -20.10
C GLY A 88 12.15 7.16 -20.55
N PHE A 89 11.41 8.24 -20.37
CA PHE A 89 10.04 8.40 -20.82
C PHE A 89 9.86 9.75 -21.53
N ARG A 90 9.13 9.75 -22.64
CA ARG A 90 8.79 10.95 -23.40
C ARG A 90 7.39 10.90 -24.00
N ASN A 91 6.66 12.02 -23.99
CA ASN A 91 5.38 12.19 -24.68
C ASN A 91 5.45 13.26 -25.79
N LEU A 92 4.66 13.08 -26.86
CA LEU A 92 4.77 13.91 -28.07
C LEU A 92 3.76 15.06 -28.15
N ALA A 93 2.49 14.79 -27.85
CA ALA A 93 1.36 15.64 -28.23
C ALA A 93 0.59 16.27 -27.07
N ASP A 94 0.90 15.93 -25.81
CA ASP A 94 0.28 16.61 -24.68
C ASP A 94 0.77 18.06 -24.59
N PRO A 95 -0.08 19.00 -24.13
CA PRO A 95 0.34 20.38 -23.84
C PRO A 95 1.49 20.46 -22.84
N PHE A 96 1.57 19.47 -21.95
CA PHE A 96 2.63 19.31 -20.97
C PHE A 96 3.59 18.20 -21.43
N ARG A 97 4.71 18.60 -22.04
CA ARG A 97 5.76 17.67 -22.47
C ARG A 97 6.62 17.31 -21.27
N ILE A 98 6.73 16.01 -21.06
CA ILE A 98 7.53 15.38 -20.01
C ILE A 98 8.61 14.62 -20.74
N ASP A 99 9.85 15.02 -20.54
CA ASP A 99 11.01 14.28 -20.99
C ASP A 99 11.86 13.93 -19.75
N SER A 100 11.84 12.65 -19.36
CA SER A 100 12.61 12.17 -18.22
C SER A 100 14.04 11.79 -18.59
N THR A 101 14.43 11.94 -19.86
CA THR A 101 15.80 11.64 -20.33
C THR A 101 16.77 12.77 -20.07
N ASN A 102 16.24 13.99 -19.90
CA ASN A 102 17.02 15.16 -19.60
C ASN A 102 16.96 15.47 -18.09
N PRO A 103 17.99 15.13 -17.31
CA PRO A 103 18.03 15.45 -15.89
C PRO A 103 18.06 16.96 -15.63
N ASP A 104 18.35 17.81 -16.62
CA ASP A 104 18.36 19.26 -16.47
C ASP A 104 17.05 19.94 -16.90
N ASP A 105 16.02 19.19 -17.30
CA ASP A 105 14.69 19.75 -17.63
C ASP A 105 13.85 19.97 -16.35
N PRO A 106 13.66 21.22 -15.89
CA PRO A 106 12.90 21.50 -14.68
C PRO A 106 11.42 21.15 -14.84
N MET A 107 10.89 21.17 -16.08
CA MET A 107 9.50 20.80 -16.35
C MET A 107 9.29 19.30 -16.26
N GLY A 108 10.23 18.50 -16.79
CA GLY A 108 10.25 17.04 -16.61
C GLY A 108 10.30 16.64 -15.14
N GLN A 109 11.18 17.26 -14.34
CA GLN A 109 11.27 17.01 -12.90
C GLN A 109 9.98 17.41 -12.15
N LEU A 110 9.46 18.61 -12.42
CA LEU A 110 8.21 19.10 -11.80
C LEU A 110 7.02 18.21 -12.17
N ALA A 111 6.97 17.71 -13.41
CA ALA A 111 5.94 16.77 -13.86
C ALA A 111 5.89 15.53 -12.97
N VAL A 112 7.06 14.91 -12.76
CA VAL A 112 7.18 13.68 -11.98
C VAL A 112 6.74 13.91 -10.54
N VAL A 113 7.15 15.02 -9.93
CA VAL A 113 6.77 15.38 -8.55
C VAL A 113 5.27 15.66 -8.43
N LEU A 114 4.69 16.48 -9.31
CA LEU A 114 3.27 16.80 -9.29
C LEU A 114 2.42 15.56 -9.53
N LEU A 115 2.79 14.73 -10.50
CA LEU A 115 2.08 13.49 -10.74
C LEU A 115 2.21 12.57 -9.50
N ALA A 116 3.39 12.41 -8.90
CA ALA A 116 3.55 11.58 -7.70
C ALA A 116 2.64 12.04 -6.55
N LEU A 117 2.50 13.37 -6.38
CA LEU A 117 1.58 13.97 -5.42
C LEU A 117 0.12 13.59 -5.70
N PHE A 118 -0.32 13.61 -6.97
CA PHE A 118 -1.66 13.17 -7.35
C PHE A 118 -1.90 11.68 -7.03
N GLY A 119 -0.91 10.82 -7.28
CA GLY A 119 -1.00 9.39 -6.95
C GLY A 119 -1.17 9.13 -5.45
N GLN A 120 -0.47 9.91 -4.61
CA GLN A 120 -0.61 9.85 -3.16
C GLN A 120 -1.97 10.37 -2.71
N MET A 121 -2.40 11.52 -3.22
CA MET A 121 -3.70 12.12 -2.90
C MET A 121 -4.87 11.19 -3.22
N GLU A 122 -4.85 10.55 -4.40
CA GLU A 122 -5.88 9.58 -4.78
C GLU A 122 -5.91 8.38 -3.82
N ARG A 123 -4.75 7.95 -3.30
CA ARG A 123 -4.67 6.83 -2.35
C ARG A 123 -5.37 7.21 -1.04
N THR A 124 -5.07 8.39 -0.53
CA THR A 124 -5.69 8.94 0.68
C THR A 124 -7.20 9.07 0.49
N TYR A 125 -7.66 9.67 -0.61
CA TYR A 125 -9.08 9.81 -0.88
C TYR A 125 -9.83 8.49 -1.08
N ALA A 126 -9.19 7.48 -1.66
CA ALA A 126 -9.79 6.15 -1.76
C ALA A 126 -10.02 5.52 -0.37
N VAL A 127 -9.05 5.67 0.55
CA VAL A 127 -9.15 5.17 1.92
C VAL A 127 -10.24 5.93 2.69
N GLU A 128 -10.27 7.26 2.59
CA GLU A 128 -11.29 8.10 3.23
C GLU A 128 -12.69 7.77 2.74
N ARG A 129 -12.88 7.62 1.43
CA ARG A 129 -14.17 7.24 0.84
C ARG A 129 -14.63 5.87 1.34
N ALA A 130 -13.71 4.90 1.43
CA ALA A 130 -14.03 3.58 1.97
C ALA A 130 -14.39 3.67 3.47
N ALA A 131 -13.70 4.50 4.25
CA ALA A 131 -14.02 4.72 5.65
C ALA A 131 -15.40 5.36 5.83
N HIS A 132 -15.72 6.40 5.04
CA HIS A 132 -17.02 7.05 5.03
C HIS A 132 -18.14 6.08 4.63
N ALA A 133 -17.93 5.26 3.60
CA ALA A 133 -18.89 4.23 3.20
C ALA A 133 -19.16 3.21 4.32
N ARG A 134 -18.13 2.82 5.09
CA ARG A 134 -18.30 1.93 6.26
C ARG A 134 -19.04 2.62 7.40
N ALA A 135 -18.76 3.90 7.66
CA ALA A 135 -19.46 4.67 8.67
C ALA A 135 -20.96 4.78 8.35
N VAL A 136 -21.30 5.20 7.13
CA VAL A 136 -22.69 5.27 6.65
C VAL A 136 -23.38 3.90 6.69
N ALA A 137 -22.70 2.82 6.27
CA ALA A 137 -23.25 1.46 6.38
C ALA A 137 -23.53 1.06 7.83
N THR A 138 -22.67 1.46 8.76
CA THR A 138 -22.84 1.18 10.20
C THR A 138 -24.01 1.98 10.77
N GLU A 139 -24.12 3.27 10.43
CA GLU A 139 -25.21 4.16 10.87
C GLU A 139 -26.57 3.70 10.31
N THR A 140 -26.60 3.23 9.07
CA THR A 140 -27.81 2.66 8.44
C THR A 140 -28.13 1.23 8.90
N GLY A 141 -27.36 0.70 9.86
CA GLY A 141 -27.59 -0.64 10.44
C GLY A 141 -27.25 -1.79 9.49
N ARG A 142 -26.58 -1.53 8.36
CA ARG A 142 -26.18 -2.54 7.39
C ARG A 142 -24.97 -3.29 7.95
N ARG A 143 -25.11 -4.59 8.22
CA ARG A 143 -24.01 -5.43 8.74
C ARG A 143 -22.80 -5.34 7.81
N THR A 144 -21.70 -4.83 8.33
CA THR A 144 -20.40 -4.84 7.67
C THR A 144 -19.65 -6.13 8.02
N GLY A 145 -18.92 -6.69 7.06
CA GLY A 145 -18.12 -7.92 7.25
C GLY A 145 -18.80 -9.22 6.82
N ARG A 146 -18.17 -10.36 7.13
CA ARG A 146 -18.63 -11.70 6.72
C ARG A 146 -20.00 -12.00 7.36
N PRO A 147 -21.01 -12.44 6.60
CA PRO A 147 -22.29 -12.86 7.14
C PRO A 147 -22.12 -13.95 8.22
N SER A 148 -22.90 -13.89 9.29
CA SER A 148 -22.90 -14.97 10.28
C SER A 148 -23.45 -16.24 9.64
N VAL A 149 -22.71 -17.34 9.76
CA VAL A 149 -23.13 -18.67 9.29
C VAL A 149 -24.17 -19.29 10.25
N VAL A 150 -24.33 -18.69 11.43
CA VAL A 150 -25.25 -19.13 12.48
C VAL A 150 -26.56 -18.37 12.35
N THR A 151 -27.67 -19.11 12.38
CA THR A 151 -29.02 -18.52 12.44
C THR A 151 -29.50 -18.42 13.90
N ASP A 152 -30.40 -17.47 14.16
CA ASP A 152 -30.96 -17.27 15.51
C ASP A 152 -31.73 -18.51 16.00
N ALA A 153 -32.39 -19.23 15.08
CA ALA A 153 -33.07 -20.49 15.39
C ALA A 153 -32.10 -21.59 15.85
N GLN A 154 -30.92 -21.71 15.21
CA GLN A 154 -29.89 -22.65 15.64
C GLN A 154 -29.33 -22.30 17.02
N LEU A 155 -29.20 -21.01 17.33
CA LEU A 155 -28.77 -20.52 18.64
C LEU A 155 -29.81 -20.77 19.73
N ALA A 156 -31.07 -20.52 19.45
CA ALA A 156 -32.18 -20.81 20.37
C ALA A 156 -32.26 -22.31 20.68
N TYR A 157 -32.15 -23.16 19.65
CA TYR A 157 -32.15 -24.61 19.82
C TYR A 157 -30.93 -25.10 20.62
N ALA A 158 -29.73 -24.55 20.34
CA ALA A 158 -28.53 -24.86 21.11
C ALA A 158 -28.65 -24.45 22.59
N THR A 159 -29.28 -23.30 22.86
CA THR A 159 -29.52 -22.78 24.22
C THR A 159 -30.48 -23.71 24.98
N GLN A 160 -31.59 -24.11 24.34
CA GLN A 160 -32.56 -25.03 24.93
C GLN A 160 -31.92 -26.39 25.30
N LEU A 161 -31.10 -26.96 24.41
CA LEU A 161 -30.39 -28.21 24.70
C LEU A 161 -29.43 -28.06 25.87
N ARG A 162 -28.71 -26.93 25.94
CA ARG A 162 -27.77 -26.64 27.02
C ARG A 162 -28.48 -26.49 28.37
N ASP A 163 -29.60 -25.78 28.39
CA ASP A 163 -30.37 -25.54 29.62
C ASP A 163 -31.05 -26.84 30.09
N GLY A 164 -31.42 -27.72 29.14
CA GLY A 164 -31.83 -29.11 29.41
C GLY A 164 -30.69 -30.05 29.86
N GLY A 165 -29.46 -29.54 30.03
CA GLY A 165 -28.33 -30.28 30.58
C GLY A 165 -27.45 -31.01 29.57
N ALA A 166 -27.70 -30.88 28.26
CA ALA A 166 -26.88 -31.54 27.24
C ALA A 166 -25.44 -31.02 27.24
N THR A 167 -24.50 -31.91 26.93
CA THR A 167 -23.08 -31.58 26.81
C THR A 167 -22.80 -30.82 25.50
N ILE A 168 -21.69 -30.07 25.45
CA ILE A 168 -21.28 -29.35 24.23
C ILE A 168 -21.11 -30.29 23.04
N ALA A 169 -20.66 -31.53 23.26
CA ALA A 169 -20.53 -32.54 22.20
C ALA A 169 -21.89 -32.93 21.60
N GLU A 170 -22.89 -33.15 22.46
CA GLU A 170 -24.26 -33.48 22.03
C GLU A 170 -24.93 -32.29 21.32
N ILE A 171 -24.66 -31.06 21.79
CA ILE A 171 -25.18 -29.84 21.16
C ILE A 171 -24.56 -29.67 19.76
N THR A 172 -23.25 -29.87 19.59
CA THR A 172 -22.60 -29.84 18.27
C THR A 172 -23.24 -30.87 17.33
N ALA A 173 -23.45 -32.11 17.79
CA ALA A 173 -24.04 -33.17 16.97
C ALA A 173 -25.48 -32.85 16.54
N LYS A 174 -26.30 -32.27 17.42
CA LYS A 174 -27.72 -31.97 17.15
C LYS A 174 -27.94 -30.66 16.38
N THR A 175 -27.06 -29.68 16.53
CA THR A 175 -27.23 -28.34 15.93
C THR A 175 -26.40 -28.13 14.66
N GLY A 176 -25.39 -28.97 14.42
CA GLY A 176 -24.41 -28.80 13.34
C GLY A 176 -23.45 -27.62 13.56
N LEU A 177 -23.52 -26.93 14.70
CA LEU A 177 -22.63 -25.82 15.03
C LEU A 177 -21.31 -26.34 15.63
N THR A 178 -20.19 -25.80 15.17
CA THR A 178 -18.87 -26.17 15.70
C THR A 178 -18.72 -25.74 17.17
N ARG A 179 -17.86 -26.44 17.93
CA ARG A 179 -17.57 -26.08 19.34
C ARG A 179 -17.14 -24.62 19.50
N SER A 180 -16.29 -24.11 18.59
CA SER A 180 -15.81 -22.72 18.65
C SER A 180 -16.94 -21.71 18.41
N THR A 181 -17.88 -22.02 17.53
CA THR A 181 -19.11 -21.25 17.34
C THR A 181 -19.96 -21.25 18.60
N LEU A 182 -20.19 -22.42 19.21
CA LEU A 182 -20.97 -22.54 20.43
C LEU A 182 -20.36 -21.73 21.57
N TYR A 183 -19.06 -21.87 21.85
CA TYR A 183 -18.38 -21.08 22.90
C TYR A 183 -18.40 -19.56 22.65
N ARG A 184 -18.43 -19.12 21.38
CA ARG A 184 -18.47 -17.70 21.04
C ARG A 184 -19.84 -17.08 21.31
N HIS A 185 -20.91 -17.87 21.19
CA HIS A 185 -22.28 -17.35 21.20
C HIS A 185 -23.10 -17.77 22.42
N LEU A 186 -22.73 -18.84 23.12
CA LEU A 186 -23.39 -19.29 24.35
C LEU A 186 -22.67 -18.72 25.57
N PRO A 187 -23.37 -18.05 26.51
CA PRO A 187 -22.75 -17.55 27.74
C PRO A 187 -22.19 -18.71 28.59
N PRO A 188 -21.16 -18.47 29.43
CA PRO A 188 -20.70 -19.48 30.37
C PRO A 188 -21.84 -19.95 31.28
N ARG A 189 -21.88 -21.24 31.62
CA ARG A 189 -22.89 -21.77 32.54
C ARG A 189 -22.70 -21.06 33.89
N PRO A 190 -23.74 -20.50 34.51
CA PRO A 190 -23.61 -19.96 35.85
C PRO A 190 -23.08 -21.07 36.76
N GLU A 191 -22.10 -20.73 37.59
CA GLU A 191 -21.53 -21.66 38.55
C GLU A 191 -22.67 -22.23 39.40
N ALA A 192 -22.78 -23.55 39.47
CA ALA A 192 -23.74 -24.17 40.35
C ALA A 192 -23.44 -23.66 41.77
N ARG A 193 -24.39 -22.98 42.41
CA ARG A 193 -24.27 -22.64 43.82
C ARG A 193 -24.18 -23.97 44.56
N LEU A 194 -22.97 -24.34 44.96
CA LEU A 194 -22.75 -25.44 45.88
C LEU A 194 -23.42 -25.02 47.19
N THR A 195 -24.69 -25.40 47.37
CA THR A 195 -25.31 -25.41 48.70
C THR A 195 -24.69 -26.59 49.45
N ALA A 196 -23.45 -26.42 49.88
CA ALA A 196 -22.93 -27.23 50.95
C ALA A 196 -23.70 -26.82 52.20
N ASP A 197 -24.76 -27.56 52.54
CA ASP A 197 -25.19 -27.64 53.93
C ASP A 197 -24.00 -28.16 54.71
N THR A 198 -23.25 -27.23 55.29
CA THR A 198 -22.07 -27.53 56.07
C THR A 198 -22.53 -27.97 57.46
N THR A 199 -23.01 -29.21 57.57
CA THR A 199 -22.74 -29.97 58.80
C THR A 199 -21.46 -30.72 58.55
N ALA A 200 -20.34 -30.08 58.87
CA ALA A 200 -19.02 -30.69 58.78
C ALA A 200 -18.95 -31.87 59.77
N PRO A 201 -18.59 -33.09 59.34
CA PRO A 201 -17.87 -33.99 60.23
C PRO A 201 -16.40 -33.59 60.16
N ALA A 202 -15.85 -33.30 61.33
CA ALA A 202 -14.42 -33.09 61.51
C ALA A 202 -13.64 -34.36 61.13
N SER A 203 -12.43 -34.12 60.61
CA SER A 203 -11.23 -34.97 60.59
C SER A 203 -10.81 -35.61 59.26
N GLY A 204 -9.52 -35.45 58.95
CA GLY A 204 -8.74 -36.49 58.29
C GLY A 204 -8.02 -36.14 56.98
N LYS A 205 -6.85 -35.51 57.12
CA LYS A 205 -5.59 -35.73 56.37
C LYS A 205 -5.51 -35.53 54.84
N ASP A 206 -4.36 -34.91 54.50
CA ASP A 206 -3.65 -34.87 53.22
C ASP A 206 -4.21 -33.94 52.13
N ALA A 207 -3.91 -32.64 52.30
CA ALA A 207 -3.94 -31.67 51.20
C ALA A 207 -2.73 -31.92 50.27
N PRO A 208 -2.91 -32.19 48.96
CA PRO A 208 -1.80 -32.18 48.03
C PRO A 208 -1.28 -30.74 47.87
N THR A 209 0.04 -30.59 47.96
CA THR A 209 0.76 -29.33 47.77
C THR A 209 0.44 -28.74 46.40
N PRO A 210 0.16 -27.42 46.27
CA PRO A 210 -0.12 -26.83 44.98
C PRO A 210 1.13 -26.88 44.09
N VAL A 211 1.00 -27.54 42.93
CA VAL A 211 2.03 -27.52 41.89
C VAL A 211 2.05 -26.12 41.27
N SER A 212 3.14 -25.40 41.50
CA SER A 212 3.42 -24.10 40.90
C SER A 212 3.51 -24.24 39.38
N VAL A 213 2.55 -23.67 38.65
CA VAL A 213 2.65 -23.50 37.20
C VAL A 213 3.68 -22.39 36.94
N PRO A 214 4.71 -22.60 36.11
CA PRO A 214 5.65 -21.52 35.77
C PRO A 214 4.91 -20.39 35.06
N SER A 215 5.10 -19.18 35.56
CA SER A 215 4.64 -17.94 34.95
C SER A 215 5.13 -17.83 33.52
N SER A 216 4.22 -17.42 32.63
CA SER A 216 4.46 -17.07 31.23
C SER A 216 5.77 -16.26 31.08
N PRO A 217 6.58 -16.46 30.03
CA PRO A 217 7.86 -15.78 29.90
C PRO A 217 7.65 -14.27 29.92
N ALA A 218 8.52 -13.60 30.68
CA ALA A 218 8.50 -12.16 30.91
C ALA A 218 8.26 -11.40 29.61
N ALA A 219 7.26 -10.53 29.63
CA ALA A 219 7.05 -9.54 28.59
C ALA A 219 8.36 -8.76 28.40
N GLY A 220 8.81 -8.67 27.15
CA GLY A 220 9.92 -7.79 26.77
C GLY A 220 9.61 -6.33 27.14
N PRO A 221 10.62 -5.43 27.05
CA PRO A 221 10.51 -4.07 27.54
C PRO A 221 9.24 -3.38 27.03
N SER A 222 8.52 -2.73 27.94
CA SER A 222 7.26 -2.01 27.68
C SER A 222 7.43 -0.80 26.77
N ALA A 223 8.66 -0.33 26.57
CA ALA A 223 8.96 0.85 25.76
C ALA A 223 9.61 0.50 24.42
N CYS A 224 9.29 1.28 23.38
CA CYS A 224 9.96 1.22 22.09
C CYS A 224 11.45 1.59 22.24
N PRO A 225 12.40 0.75 21.80
CA PRO A 225 13.84 1.01 21.96
C PRO A 225 14.34 2.17 21.09
N THR A 226 13.56 2.63 20.10
CA THR A 226 13.96 3.69 19.17
C THR A 226 13.52 5.08 19.63
N CYS A 227 12.35 5.20 20.27
CA CYS A 227 11.78 6.51 20.66
C CYS A 227 11.33 6.60 22.12
N GLY A 228 11.45 5.52 22.90
CA GLY A 228 11.07 5.49 24.31
C GLY A 228 9.56 5.52 24.56
N TYR A 229 8.72 5.44 23.53
CA TYR A 229 7.26 5.47 23.68
C TYR A 229 6.74 4.18 24.33
N GLU A 230 5.87 4.34 25.34
CA GLU A 230 5.31 3.26 26.15
C GLU A 230 3.78 3.16 25.91
N PRO A 231 3.30 2.14 25.19
CA PRO A 231 1.88 2.01 24.85
C PRO A 231 1.05 1.67 26.09
N THR A 232 -0.02 2.42 26.32
CA THR A 232 -0.92 2.25 27.47
C THR A 232 -2.14 1.38 27.16
N ALA A 233 -2.40 1.08 25.88
CA ALA A 233 -3.49 0.20 25.45
C ALA A 233 -3.09 -0.75 24.31
N ARG A 234 -3.80 -1.89 24.21
CA ARG A 234 -3.55 -2.96 23.22
C ARG A 234 -3.64 -2.51 21.76
N ARG A 235 -4.41 -1.45 21.48
CA ARG A 235 -4.55 -0.84 20.14
C ARG A 235 -3.30 -0.08 19.70
N ASP A 236 -2.48 0.37 20.65
CA ASP A 236 -1.26 1.14 20.40
C ASP A 236 -0.08 0.24 20.00
N LEU A 237 -0.23 -1.09 20.09
CA LEU A 237 0.75 -2.10 19.66
C LEU A 237 0.74 -2.37 18.15
N VAL A 238 -0.32 -1.97 17.43
CA VAL A 238 -0.51 -2.28 16.01
C VAL A 238 0.33 -1.39 15.07
N PRO A 239 0.53 -0.08 15.32
CA PRO A 239 1.34 0.77 14.44
C PRO A 239 2.83 0.38 14.44
N HIS A 240 3.36 -0.09 15.58
CA HIS A 240 4.81 -0.30 15.73
C HIS A 240 5.40 -1.52 15.00
N ARG A 241 4.57 -2.43 14.49
CA ARG A 241 5.05 -3.51 13.61
C ARG A 241 5.21 -3.08 12.15
N ALA A 242 4.69 -1.91 11.76
CA ALA A 242 4.69 -1.44 10.38
C ALA A 242 5.88 -0.54 10.02
N ASP A 243 6.68 -0.09 11.00
CA ASP A 243 7.78 0.86 10.77
C ASP A 243 9.10 0.24 10.31
N LEU A 244 9.18 -1.09 10.16
CA LEU A 244 10.36 -1.72 9.57
C LEU A 244 10.45 -1.55 8.03
N ALA A 245 9.43 -0.98 7.38
CA ALA A 245 9.42 -0.75 5.94
C ALA A 245 9.58 0.73 5.51
N THR A 246 9.60 1.69 6.46
CA THR A 246 9.62 3.13 6.15
C THR A 246 10.94 3.81 6.51
N VAL A 247 12.06 3.08 6.44
CA VAL A 247 13.41 3.67 6.54
C VAL A 247 14.01 3.75 5.14
N TRP A 248 13.58 4.73 4.34
CA TRP A 248 14.31 5.20 3.16
C TRP A 248 14.11 6.71 3.01
N LEU A 249 14.89 7.45 3.80
CA LEU A 249 15.30 8.84 3.58
C LEU A 249 16.57 9.06 4.41
N HIS A 250 17.64 8.32 4.08
CA HIS A 250 19.01 8.71 4.41
C HIS A 250 19.72 8.85 3.07
N LEU A 251 19.69 10.08 2.54
CA LEU A 251 20.73 10.54 1.63
C LEU A 251 22.02 10.59 2.45
N ASP A 252 23.08 9.99 1.91
CA ASP A 252 24.40 9.79 2.50
C ASP A 252 24.87 10.94 3.41
N ASP A 253 24.93 10.67 4.71
CA ASP A 253 25.72 11.45 5.66
C ASP A 253 27.14 10.85 5.67
N ARG A 254 27.94 11.21 4.65
CA ARG A 254 29.38 10.97 4.71
C ARG A 254 30.01 12.06 5.59
N GLY A 255 30.52 11.63 6.73
CA GLY A 255 31.28 12.44 7.68
C GLY A 255 32.57 13.09 7.13
N PRO A 256 33.32 13.80 7.99
CA PRO A 256 33.84 15.13 7.71
C PRO A 256 35.28 15.13 7.19
N LEU A 257 35.59 16.05 6.26
CA LEU A 257 36.97 16.43 5.94
C LEU A 257 37.13 17.95 5.88
N HIS A 258 37.82 18.44 6.92
CA HIS A 258 38.66 19.64 6.98
C HIS A 258 38.03 21.04 6.99
N GLU A 259 37.93 21.58 8.21
CA GLU A 259 38.38 22.94 8.49
C GLU A 259 39.83 23.14 8.00
N ALA A 260 40.05 24.17 7.17
CA ALA A 260 41.16 25.10 7.33
C ALA A 260 41.04 26.28 6.37
N ARG A 261 41.19 27.47 6.96
CA ARG A 261 41.71 28.71 6.38
C ARG A 261 40.71 29.71 5.77
N THR A 262 40.12 30.48 6.69
CA THR A 262 40.15 31.94 6.60
C THR A 262 41.55 32.44 6.25
N GLU A 263 41.70 33.25 5.21
CA GLU A 263 42.58 34.43 5.19
C GLU A 263 42.38 35.32 3.95
N ARG A 264 41.94 36.54 4.24
CA ARG A 264 42.04 37.83 3.52
C ARG A 264 42.87 37.85 2.22
N ALA A 265 42.27 38.40 1.16
CA ALA A 265 42.84 39.51 0.37
C ALA A 265 41.81 40.10 -0.61
N ALA A 266 41.40 41.34 -0.37
CA ALA A 266 41.02 42.29 -1.42
C ALA A 266 42.24 43.20 -1.69
N PRO A 267 42.26 44.10 -2.69
CA PRO A 267 41.58 44.14 -3.99
C PRO A 267 42.59 44.30 -5.15
N ARG A 268 42.20 44.06 -6.40
CA ARG A 268 42.89 44.68 -7.55
C ARG A 268 41.89 45.21 -8.56
N SER A 269 41.93 46.53 -8.69
CA SER A 269 41.45 47.32 -9.81
C SER A 269 42.06 46.81 -11.13
N TRP A 270 41.37 47.05 -12.25
CA TRP A 270 41.87 47.86 -13.36
C TRP A 270 40.77 48.05 -14.42
N SER A 271 40.62 49.30 -14.83
CA SER A 271 39.83 49.79 -15.96
C SER A 271 40.41 49.31 -17.29
N SER A 272 39.54 49.01 -18.27
CA SER A 272 39.87 49.28 -19.67
C SER A 272 38.61 49.43 -20.53
N SER A 273 38.50 50.62 -21.08
CA SER A 273 37.67 51.07 -22.20
C SER A 273 37.80 50.24 -23.48
N GLN A 274 36.67 50.00 -24.18
CA GLN A 274 36.54 49.87 -25.65
C GLN A 274 35.03 49.82 -25.96
N ARG A 275 34.36 50.85 -26.49
CA ARG A 275 34.32 51.38 -27.87
C ARG A 275 34.08 50.33 -28.96
N ARG A 276 32.86 50.31 -29.52
CA ARG A 276 32.42 50.05 -30.93
C ARG A 276 30.88 50.15 -30.95
N SER A 277 30.27 51.24 -31.44
CA SER A 277 29.93 51.57 -32.84
C SER A 277 29.10 50.49 -33.55
N VAL A 278 27.81 50.77 -33.73
CA VAL A 278 26.95 50.20 -34.77
C VAL A 278 26.18 51.37 -35.36
N ASP A 279 26.50 51.69 -36.62
CA ASP A 279 25.60 52.38 -37.55
C ASP A 279 24.48 51.42 -37.98
#